data_AF-A0A3B9MDX4-F1
#
_entry.id   AF-A0A3B9MDX4-F1
#
_cell.length_a   1.000
_cell.length_b   1.000
_cell.length_c   1.000
_cell.angle_alpha   90.00
_cell.angle_beta   90.00
_cell.angle_gamma   90.00
#
_symmetry.space_group_name_H-M   'P 1'
#
loop_
_entity.id
_entity.type
_entity.pdbx_description
1 polymer ?
#
loop_
_entity_poly.entity_id
_entity_poly.type
_entity_poly.pdbx_seq_one_letter_code
_entity_poly.pdbx_strand_id
1 'polypeptide(L)'
;MECGGLTPLFVAHHPWAPHSESLLSLLNQNWRGSLIKRFPFAESKNIEFRAEFFNLFNHVNFANPINNLNAVPATSIDPNTGRIINPGDFGRIISTSNNPRLIQFALKLNF
;
A
#
# COMPACT_ATOMS: atom_id res chain seq x y z
N MET A 1 -6.56 39.66 5.94
CA MET A 1 -5.55 38.65 6.36
C MET A 1 -6.25 37.31 6.39
N GLU A 2 -6.22 36.58 5.28
CA GLU A 2 -6.74 35.21 5.24
C GLU A 2 -5.72 34.31 5.96
N CYS A 3 -6.09 33.81 7.13
CA CYS A 3 -5.32 32.83 7.87
C CYS A 3 -5.17 31.59 6.98
N GLY A 4 -3.95 31.33 6.50
CA GLY A 4 -3.66 30.28 5.51
C GLY A 4 -4.27 28.94 5.91
N GLY A 5 -5.34 28.54 5.21
CA GLY A 5 -6.02 27.28 5.44
C GLY A 5 -5.06 26.11 5.26
N LEU A 6 -5.12 25.14 6.17
CA LEU A 6 -4.61 23.81 5.89
C LEU A 6 -5.46 23.25 4.76
N THR A 7 -4.86 22.86 3.64
CA THR A 7 -5.56 22.10 2.60
C THR A 7 -5.27 20.62 2.82
N PRO A 8 -6.14 19.88 3.53
CA PRO A 8 -6.08 18.44 3.52
C PRO A 8 -6.52 17.96 2.14
N LEU A 9 -5.62 17.34 1.39
CA LEU A 9 -6.00 16.59 0.20
C LEU A 9 -6.07 15.12 0.58
N PHE A 10 -7.27 14.68 0.94
CA PHE A 10 -7.57 13.26 1.11
C PHE A 10 -7.94 12.69 -0.27
N VAL A 11 -6.98 12.03 -0.93
CA VAL A 11 -7.29 11.18 -2.07
C VAL A 11 -7.37 9.75 -1.57
N ALA A 12 -8.58 9.32 -1.22
CA ALA A 12 -8.89 7.90 -1.29
C ALA A 12 -8.73 7.50 -2.76
N HIS A 13 -7.58 6.93 -3.11
CA HIS A 13 -7.50 6.18 -4.34
C HIS A 13 -8.41 4.96 -4.15
N HIS A 14 -9.67 5.11 -4.55
CA HIS A 14 -10.47 3.96 -4.95
C HIS A 14 -9.65 3.27 -6.06
N PRO A 15 -9.21 2.02 -5.86
CA PRO A 15 -8.51 1.31 -6.91
C PRO A 15 -9.50 1.21 -8.08
N TRP A 16 -9.17 1.81 -9.22
CA TRP A 16 -9.81 1.41 -10.46
C TRP A 16 -9.27 0.00 -10.75
N ALA A 17 -9.97 -1.01 -10.24
CA ALA A 17 -9.57 -2.40 -10.33
C ALA A 17 -9.97 -2.94 -11.71
N PRO A 18 -9.02 -3.31 -12.60
CA PRO A 18 -9.34 -4.16 -13.73
C PRO A 18 -9.95 -5.48 -13.24
N HIS A 19 -10.87 -6.05 -14.02
CA HIS A 19 -11.85 -7.09 -13.65
C HIS A 19 -11.29 -8.46 -13.21
N SER A 20 -10.00 -8.58 -12.90
CA SER A 20 -9.32 -9.84 -12.55
C SER A 20 -8.71 -9.85 -11.15
N GLU A 21 -9.15 -8.95 -10.25
CA GLU A 21 -8.62 -8.85 -8.90
C GLU A 21 -9.23 -9.90 -7.96
N SER A 22 -8.39 -10.54 -7.15
CA SER A 22 -8.83 -11.51 -6.14
C SER A 22 -9.62 -10.83 -5.01
N LEU A 23 -10.48 -11.56 -4.29
CA LEU A 23 -11.25 -11.01 -3.15
C LEU A 23 -10.36 -10.33 -2.08
N LEU A 24 -9.09 -10.73 -1.98
CA LEU A 24 -8.11 -10.14 -1.08
C LEU A 24 -7.65 -8.73 -1.52
N SER A 25 -7.66 -8.46 -2.82
CA SER A 25 -7.39 -7.12 -3.37
C SER A 25 -8.48 -6.11 -3.02
N LEU A 26 -9.74 -6.57 -2.94
CA LEU A 26 -10.88 -5.74 -2.52
C LEU A 26 -10.82 -5.34 -1.04
N LEU A 27 -10.04 -6.06 -0.22
CA LEU A 27 -9.81 -5.75 1.20
C LEU A 27 -8.51 -4.95 1.42
N ASN A 28 -7.80 -4.57 0.36
CA ASN A 28 -6.52 -3.85 0.44
C ASN A 28 -6.72 -2.41 0.97
N GLN A 29 -6.53 -2.21 2.26
CA GLN A 29 -6.72 -0.92 2.93
C GLN A 29 -5.43 -0.09 2.92
N ASN A 30 -5.02 0.42 1.75
CA ASN A 30 -3.83 1.27 1.62
C ASN A 30 -4.18 2.75 1.56
N TRP A 31 -4.39 3.38 2.72
CA TRP A 31 -4.81 4.78 2.76
C TRP A 31 -3.60 5.70 2.55
N ARG A 32 -3.73 6.66 1.63
CA ARG A 32 -2.70 7.64 1.28
C ARG A 32 -3.23 9.05 1.54
N GLY A 33 -2.40 9.94 2.02
CA GLY A 33 -2.81 11.31 2.35
C GLY A 33 -1.68 12.31 2.21
N SER A 34 -2.03 13.55 1.88
CA SER A 34 -1.09 14.67 1.82
C SER A 34 -1.62 15.85 2.62
N LEU A 35 -0.75 16.45 3.42
CA LEU A 35 -1.00 17.67 4.15
C LEU A 35 -0.07 18.76 3.65
N ILE A 36 -0.64 19.88 3.23
CA ILE A 36 0.11 21.05 2.79
C ILE A 36 -0.25 22.24 3.68
N LYS A 37 0.77 22.92 4.20
CA LYS A 37 0.63 24.16 4.96
C LYS A 37 1.53 25.25 4.38
N ARG A 38 0.97 26.42 4.16
CA ARG A 38 1.69 27.62 3.72
C ARG A 38 1.87 28.59 4.88
N PHE A 39 3.10 29.02 5.08
CA PHE A 39 3.50 30.03 6.06
C PHE A 39 3.90 31.31 5.30
N PRO A 40 2.99 32.29 5.17
CA PRO A 40 3.35 33.59 4.61
C PRO A 40 4.28 34.32 5.58
N PHE A 41 5.37 34.89 5.07
CA PHE A 41 6.31 35.67 5.88
C PHE A 41 6.63 37.05 5.28
N ALA A 42 6.28 37.29 4.01
CA ALA A 42 6.28 38.60 3.38
C ALA A 42 5.13 38.68 2.34
N GLU A 43 4.89 39.87 1.80
CA GLU A 43 3.75 40.15 0.91
C GLU A 43 3.68 39.23 -0.32
N SER A 44 4.83 38.85 -0.89
CA SER A 44 4.90 37.91 -2.01
C SER A 44 5.65 36.60 -1.68
N LYS A 45 6.09 36.42 -0.42
CA LYS A 45 6.94 35.27 -0.03
C LYS A 45 6.27 34.37 0.99
N ASN A 46 6.33 33.07 0.73
CA ASN A 46 5.81 32.06 1.64
C ASN A 46 6.63 30.77 1.61
N ILE A 47 6.58 30.04 2.72
CA ILE A 47 7.15 28.70 2.85
C ILE A 47 6.00 27.69 2.79
N GLU A 48 6.06 26.73 1.86
CA GLU A 48 5.13 25.60 1.79
C GLU A 48 5.79 24.37 2.41
N PHE A 49 5.22 23.87 3.50
CA PHE A 49 5.55 22.60 4.10
C PHE A 49 4.55 21.54 3.64
N ARG A 50 5.05 20.42 3.14
CA ARG A 50 4.26 19.28 2.69
C ARG A 50 4.66 18.02 3.43
N ALA A 51 3.67 17.29 3.92
CA ALA A 51 3.83 15.95 4.50
C ALA A 51 2.97 14.97 3.70
N GLU A 52 3.59 13.91 3.18
CA GLU A 52 2.94 12.86 2.41
C GLU A 52 3.06 11.53 3.16
N PHE A 53 1.93 10.83 3.26
CA PHE A 53 1.80 9.57 3.96
C PHE A 53 1.32 8.51 2.98
N PHE A 54 2.10 7.45 2.80
CA PHE A 54 1.71 6.24 2.11
C PHE A 54 1.52 5.15 3.14
N ASN A 55 0.35 4.51 3.15
CA ASN A 55 -0.09 3.60 4.21
C ASN A 55 -0.19 4.31 5.58
N LEU A 56 -1.09 5.30 5.65
CA LEU A 56 -1.27 6.20 6.79
C LEU A 56 -1.50 5.47 8.12
N PHE A 57 -2.25 4.37 8.10
CA PHE A 57 -2.58 3.56 9.29
C PHE A 57 -1.67 2.35 9.47
N ASN A 58 -0.63 2.23 8.65
CA ASN A 58 0.32 1.12 8.67
C ASN A 58 -0.37 -0.26 8.58
N HIS A 59 -1.39 -0.38 7.73
CA HIS A 59 -2.10 -1.63 7.50
C HIS A 59 -1.27 -2.55 6.58
N VAL A 60 -1.01 -3.76 7.03
CA VAL A 60 -0.29 -4.78 6.25
C VAL A 60 -1.29 -5.49 5.36
N ASN A 61 -1.05 -5.47 4.04
CA ASN A 61 -1.88 -6.21 3.10
C ASN A 61 -1.12 -7.47 2.68
N PHE A 62 -1.68 -8.61 3.05
CA PHE A 62 -1.15 -9.91 2.72
C PHE A 62 -1.32 -10.21 1.23
N ALA A 63 -0.33 -10.86 0.64
CA ALA A 63 -0.43 -11.36 -0.72
C ALA A 63 -1.41 -12.54 -0.80
N ASN A 64 -1.77 -12.90 -2.02
CA ASN A 64 -2.54 -14.11 -2.27
C ASN A 64 -1.79 -15.36 -1.76
N PRO A 65 -2.51 -16.37 -1.27
CA PRO A 65 -1.93 -17.68 -1.02
C PRO A 65 -1.31 -18.23 -2.29
N ILE A 66 -0.20 -18.96 -2.15
CA ILE A 66 0.43 -19.64 -3.28
C ILE A 66 -0.54 -20.68 -3.85
N ASN A 67 -0.96 -20.49 -5.09
CA ASN A 67 -1.94 -21.32 -5.77
C ASN A 67 -1.35 -22.16 -6.92
N ASN A 68 -0.03 -22.15 -7.07
CA ASN A 68 0.68 -22.94 -8.07
C ASN A 68 1.13 -24.29 -7.47
N LEU A 69 0.79 -25.39 -8.14
CA LEU A 69 1.15 -26.74 -7.72
C LEU A 69 2.67 -27.00 -7.70
N ASN A 70 3.47 -26.20 -8.41
CA ASN A 70 4.94 -26.27 -8.34
C ASN A 70 5.49 -25.96 -6.93
N ALA A 71 4.67 -25.37 -6.05
CA ALA A 71 5.02 -25.16 -4.64
C ALA A 71 4.91 -26.43 -3.78
N VAL A 72 4.35 -27.51 -4.33
CA VAL A 72 4.36 -28.85 -3.74
C VAL A 72 5.64 -29.55 -4.19
N PRO A 73 6.56 -29.92 -3.28
CA PRO A 73 7.73 -30.69 -3.65
C PRO A 73 7.37 -32.02 -4.32
N ALA A 74 8.06 -32.39 -5.40
CA ALA A 74 7.81 -33.68 -6.06
C ALA A 74 8.04 -34.88 -5.12
N THR A 75 8.90 -34.72 -4.11
CA THR A 75 9.17 -35.72 -3.07
C THR A 75 8.00 -35.92 -2.10
N SER A 76 7.00 -35.03 -2.11
CA SER A 76 5.83 -35.11 -1.25
C SER A 76 4.56 -35.54 -1.98
N ILE A 77 4.70 -36.17 -3.15
CA ILE A 77 3.61 -36.84 -3.87
C ILE A 77 3.81 -38.35 -3.76
N ASP A 78 2.78 -39.07 -3.32
CA ASP A 78 2.78 -40.53 -3.29
C ASP A 78 2.88 -41.07 -4.74
N PRO A 79 3.93 -41.82 -5.10
CA PRO A 79 4.11 -42.31 -6.47
C PRO A 79 3.06 -43.35 -6.89
N ASN A 80 2.38 -44.00 -5.95
CA ASN A 80 1.39 -45.04 -6.23
C ASN A 80 -0.03 -44.46 -6.31
N THR A 81 -0.33 -43.42 -5.53
CA THR A 81 -1.69 -42.86 -5.42
C THR A 81 -1.84 -41.45 -5.99
N GLY A 82 -0.74 -40.77 -6.32
CA GLY A 82 -0.75 -39.39 -6.79
C GLY A 82 -1.17 -38.36 -5.72
N ARG A 83 -1.34 -38.80 -4.47
CA ARG A 83 -1.81 -37.95 -3.37
C ARG A 83 -0.69 -37.07 -2.85
N ILE A 84 -0.99 -35.80 -2.59
CA ILE A 84 -0.11 -34.88 -1.86
C ILE A 84 -0.03 -35.33 -0.40
N ILE A 85 1.16 -35.70 0.04
CA ILE A 85 1.48 -36.11 1.42
C ILE A 85 1.89 -34.87 2.25
N ASN A 86 2.57 -33.91 1.62
CA ASN A 86 2.90 -32.62 2.21
C ASN A 86 2.75 -31.51 1.15
N PRO A 87 1.89 -30.50 1.36
CA PRO A 87 1.62 -29.46 0.37
C PRO A 87 2.76 -28.43 0.21
N GLY A 88 3.79 -28.47 1.05
CA GLY A 88 4.87 -27.49 1.02
C GLY A 88 4.33 -26.07 1.24
N ASP A 89 4.58 -25.18 0.28
CA ASP A 89 4.11 -23.80 0.33
C ASP A 89 2.74 -23.57 -0.33
N PHE A 90 2.17 -24.59 -0.95
CA PHE A 90 0.85 -24.50 -1.54
C PHE A 90 -0.22 -24.12 -0.50
N GLY A 91 -1.04 -23.12 -0.81
CA GLY A 91 -2.08 -22.58 0.07
C GLY A 91 -1.57 -21.68 1.20
N ARG A 92 -0.25 -21.45 1.33
CA ARG A 92 0.33 -20.56 2.34
C ARG A 92 0.46 -19.14 1.82
N ILE A 93 0.28 -18.16 2.70
CA ILE A 93 0.64 -16.76 2.46
C ILE A 93 2.00 -16.52 3.10
N ILE A 94 3.00 -16.17 2.29
CA ILE A 94 4.38 -15.97 2.76
C ILE A 94 4.93 -14.58 2.44
N SER A 95 4.10 -13.69 1.87
CA SER A 95 4.52 -12.35 1.47
C SER A 95 3.40 -11.32 1.65
N THR A 96 3.79 -10.06 1.56
CA THR A 96 2.89 -8.90 1.58
C THR A 96 2.80 -8.29 0.19
N SER A 97 1.64 -7.76 -0.17
CA SER A 97 1.36 -7.19 -1.50
C SER A 97 1.68 -5.69 -1.59
N ASN A 98 1.78 -5.00 -0.46
CA ASN A 98 1.99 -3.55 -0.42
C ASN A 98 3.32 -3.13 0.23
N ASN A 99 3.73 -1.89 -0.05
CA ASN A 99 4.83 -1.25 0.64
C ASN A 99 4.47 -0.97 2.12
N PRO A 100 5.45 -1.05 3.03
CA PRO A 100 5.30 -0.57 4.40
C PRO A 100 5.04 0.94 4.44
N ARG A 101 4.67 1.47 5.62
CA ARG A 101 4.42 2.91 5.78
C ARG A 101 5.63 3.75 5.36
N LEU A 102 5.39 4.68 4.45
CA LEU A 102 6.36 5.68 4.00
C LEU A 102 5.81 7.06 4.34
N ILE A 103 6.65 7.88 4.97
CA ILE A 103 6.34 9.27 5.31
C ILE A 103 7.41 10.13 4.66
N GLN A 104 6.99 11.14 3.90
CA GLN A 104 7.87 12.04 3.19
C GLN A 104 7.54 13.48 3.54
N PHE A 105 8.59 14.28 3.70
CA PHE A 105 8.47 15.70 3.99
C PHE A 105 9.15 16.49 2.87
N ALA A 106 8.53 17.59 2.45
CA ALA A 106 9.10 18.53 1.50
C ALA A 106 8.90 19.96 2.00
N LEU A 107 9.89 20.80 1.73
CA LEU A 107 9.86 22.22 2.01
C LEU A 107 10.09 22.99 0.72
N LYS A 108 9.22 23.94 0.40
CA LYS A 108 9.35 24.81 -0.77
C LYS A 108 9.32 26.27 -0.36
N LEU A 109 10.31 27.03 -0.83
CA LEU A 109 10.33 28.48 -0.74
C LEU A 109 9.69 29.09 -2.00
N ASN A 110 8.66 29.91 -1.84
CA ASN A 110 8.05 30.70 -2.90
C ASN A 110 8.47 32.16 -2.71
N PHE A 111 9.01 32.78 -3.76
CA PHE A 111 9.52 34.15 -3.77
C PHE A 111 9.03 34.94 -4.98
#